data_AF-A0A962CEH7-F1
#
_entry.id   AF-A0A962CEH7-F1
#
_cell.length_a   1.000
_cell.length_b   1.000
_cell.length_c   1.000
_cell.angle_alpha   90.00
_cell.angle_beta   90.00
_cell.angle_gamma   90.00
#
_symmetry.space_group_name_H-M   'P 1'
#
loop_
_entity.id
_entity.type
_entity.pdbx_description
1 polymer ?
#
loop_
_entity_poly.entity_id
_entity_poly.type
_entity_poly.pdbx_seq_one_letter_code
_entity_poly.pdbx_strand_id
1 'polypeptide(L)'
;MGRTRSSVKGSASRHGTWLAATLFAALLAMPAAAADYVDVPAGAFQSVLPTADTPLDVDVAALAMRSEPVTNAEFLAFITAHPQWRRDRVPGIFAESRYLEHWPTADSIADGQARQPVVKVSWFAAQAYCESEQARLPTWHEWEYVAAADATRRDARSDPAWRNRILGWYERTSGGDLAAIGGDANAYGVRDLHGLVWEWVDDFNALFISADNR
;
A
#
# COMPACT_ATOMS: atom_id res chain seq x y z
N MET A 1 -88.65 47.19 10.20
CA MET A 1 -88.17 45.93 9.58
C MET A 1 -86.66 45.86 9.76
N GLY A 2 -85.98 44.84 10.28
CA GLY A 2 -86.37 43.48 10.66
C GLY A 2 -85.24 42.51 10.28
N ARG A 3 -84.37 42.17 11.26
CA ARG A 3 -83.43 41.00 11.34
C ARG A 3 -82.25 40.99 10.32
N THR A 4 -81.04 40.48 10.57
CA THR A 4 -80.50 39.33 11.36
C THR A 4 -78.97 39.53 11.58
N ARG A 5 -78.41 39.31 12.80
CA ARG A 5 -77.42 38.26 13.24
C ARG A 5 -76.27 37.92 12.26
N SER A 6 -75.00 37.64 12.61
CA SER A 6 -74.27 37.33 13.86
C SER A 6 -72.75 37.14 13.53
N SER A 7 -71.88 37.53 14.48
CA SER A 7 -70.59 36.91 14.92
C SER A 7 -69.52 36.43 13.93
N VAL A 8 -68.25 36.82 14.13
CA VAL A 8 -67.20 36.04 14.84
C VAL A 8 -65.87 36.81 14.85
N LYS A 9 -65.22 36.82 16.03
CA LYS A 9 -63.83 37.28 16.28
C LYS A 9 -62.82 36.25 15.76
N GLY A 10 -61.67 36.71 15.26
CA GLY A 10 -60.51 35.86 15.01
C GLY A 10 -59.24 36.68 14.84
N SER A 11 -58.56 36.96 15.95
CA SER A 11 -57.18 37.44 16.00
C SER A 11 -56.24 36.25 15.73
N ALA A 12 -55.31 36.37 14.80
CA ALA A 12 -54.16 35.46 14.72
C ALA A 12 -52.89 36.27 14.42
N SER A 13 -51.93 36.08 15.32
CA SER A 13 -50.63 36.71 15.42
C SER A 13 -49.64 36.21 14.36
N ARG A 14 -48.70 37.12 14.07
CA ARG A 14 -47.41 36.95 13.38
C ARG A 14 -46.72 35.63 13.70
N HIS A 15 -46.12 34.98 12.71
CA HIS A 15 -44.76 34.40 12.79
C HIS A 15 -44.18 34.27 11.38
N GLY A 16 -43.12 35.03 11.10
CA GLY A 16 -42.32 34.88 9.89
C GLY A 16 -41.39 33.69 10.04
N THR A 17 -41.50 32.74 9.13
CA THR A 17 -40.55 31.63 8.97
C THR A 17 -39.54 32.01 7.90
N TRP A 18 -38.33 32.36 8.33
CA TRP A 18 -37.15 32.36 7.47
C TRP A 18 -36.74 30.91 7.22
N LEU A 19 -36.93 30.43 5.98
CA LEU A 19 -36.39 29.15 5.53
C LEU A 19 -34.89 29.33 5.27
N ALA A 20 -34.06 28.88 6.20
CA ALA A 20 -32.63 28.68 5.97
C ALA A 20 -32.46 27.39 5.16
N ALA A 21 -32.08 27.53 3.89
CA ALA A 21 -31.68 26.39 3.05
C ALA A 21 -30.24 26.00 3.41
N THR A 22 -30.08 24.91 4.16
CA THR A 22 -28.78 24.27 4.38
C THR A 22 -28.36 23.53 3.12
N LEU A 23 -27.41 24.10 2.36
CA LEU A 23 -26.69 23.37 1.32
C LEU A 23 -25.84 22.29 1.99
N PHE A 24 -26.24 21.03 1.84
CA PHE A 24 -25.40 19.89 2.15
C PHE A 24 -24.38 19.75 0.99
N ALA A 25 -23.18 20.30 1.16
CA ALA A 25 -22.08 20.00 0.26
C ALA A 25 -21.68 18.54 0.48
N ALA A 26 -22.13 17.65 -0.40
CA ALA A 26 -21.60 16.29 -0.45
C ALA A 26 -20.13 16.38 -0.87
N LEU A 27 -19.20 16.25 0.09
CA LEU A 27 -17.82 15.91 -0.23
C LEU A 27 -17.87 14.55 -0.92
N LEU A 28 -17.72 14.56 -2.25
CA LEU A 28 -17.36 13.37 -2.98
C LEU A 28 -15.96 12.98 -2.49
N ALA A 29 -15.90 12.01 -1.57
CA ALA A 29 -14.67 11.28 -1.32
C ALA A 29 -14.27 10.65 -2.66
N MET A 30 -13.28 11.22 -3.34
CA MET A 30 -12.68 10.55 -4.48
C MET A 30 -12.16 9.22 -3.95
N PRO A 31 -12.60 8.07 -4.49
CA PRO A 31 -11.99 6.82 -4.13
C PRO A 31 -10.49 6.97 -4.44
N ALA A 32 -9.64 6.62 -3.47
CA ALA A 32 -8.23 6.43 -3.76
C ALA A 32 -8.17 5.54 -5.02
N ALA A 33 -7.43 5.98 -6.04
CA ALA A 33 -7.31 5.22 -7.27
C ALA A 33 -6.99 3.77 -6.91
N ALA A 34 -7.80 2.83 -7.39
CA ALA A 34 -7.55 1.41 -7.14
C ALA A 34 -6.13 1.08 -7.63
N ALA A 35 -5.41 0.31 -6.83
CA ALA A 35 -4.04 -0.07 -7.16
C ALA A 35 -3.97 -0.78 -8.52
N ASP A 36 -2.97 -0.43 -9.32
CA ASP A 36 -2.72 -1.11 -10.58
C ASP A 36 -2.01 -2.45 -10.32
N TYR A 37 -2.58 -3.53 -10.86
CA TYR A 37 -1.98 -4.86 -10.87
C TYR A 37 -1.63 -5.25 -12.30
N VAL A 38 -0.49 -5.93 -12.47
CA VAL A 38 -0.04 -6.48 -13.75
C VAL A 38 -0.05 -8.00 -13.69
N ASP A 39 -0.44 -8.61 -14.81
CA ASP A 39 -0.41 -10.06 -14.98
C ASP A 39 1.03 -10.54 -15.22
N VAL A 40 1.53 -11.36 -14.31
CA VAL A 40 2.82 -12.05 -14.43
C VAL A 40 2.55 -13.48 -14.91
N PRO A 41 3.04 -13.87 -16.10
CA PRO A 41 2.84 -15.21 -16.61
C PRO A 41 3.59 -16.24 -15.77
N ALA A 42 3.08 -17.48 -15.76
CA ALA A 42 3.78 -18.60 -15.16
C ALA A 42 5.13 -18.84 -15.83
N GLY A 43 6.09 -19.37 -15.08
CA GLY A 43 7.37 -19.79 -15.62
C GLY A 43 8.24 -20.48 -14.58
N ALA A 44 9.41 -20.92 -15.04
CA ALA A 44 10.43 -21.53 -14.19
C ALA A 44 11.64 -20.62 -14.13
N PHE A 45 12.32 -20.59 -12.99
CA PHE A 45 13.60 -19.90 -12.85
C PHE A 45 14.49 -20.56 -11.81
N GLN A 46 15.77 -20.21 -11.82
CA GLN A 46 16.71 -20.70 -10.82
C GLN A 46 16.78 -19.78 -9.62
N SER A 47 16.35 -20.20 -8.43
CA SER A 47 16.41 -19.38 -7.21
C SER A 47 17.85 -19.19 -6.73
N VAL A 48 18.19 -18.01 -6.23
CA VAL A 48 19.49 -17.74 -5.58
C VAL A 48 19.56 -18.27 -4.15
N LEU A 49 18.42 -18.58 -3.54
CA LEU A 49 18.31 -19.17 -2.20
C LEU A 49 17.74 -20.59 -2.31
N PRO A 50 18.58 -21.61 -2.56
CA PRO A 50 18.14 -22.99 -2.44
C PRO A 50 17.87 -23.31 -0.97
N THR A 51 16.64 -23.70 -0.64
CA THR A 51 16.33 -24.33 0.65
C THR A 51 16.46 -25.85 0.54
N ALA A 52 16.53 -26.57 1.66
CA ALA A 52 16.62 -28.03 1.64
C ALA A 52 15.43 -28.69 0.91
N ASP A 53 14.27 -28.03 0.90
CA ASP A 53 13.02 -28.53 0.34
C ASP A 53 12.65 -27.88 -1.01
N THR A 54 13.40 -26.88 -1.47
CA THR A 54 13.17 -26.23 -2.77
C THR A 54 14.35 -26.47 -3.71
N PRO A 55 14.18 -27.21 -4.81
CA PRO A 55 15.23 -27.39 -5.80
C PRO A 55 15.68 -26.05 -6.39
N LEU A 56 16.89 -26.02 -6.95
CA LEU A 56 17.41 -24.84 -7.66
C LEU A 56 16.42 -24.31 -8.70
N ASP A 57 15.71 -25.21 -9.40
CA ASP A 57 14.67 -24.87 -10.36
C ASP A 57 13.32 -24.75 -9.66
N VAL A 58 12.73 -23.55 -9.70
CA VAL A 58 11.45 -23.22 -9.07
C VAL A 58 10.42 -22.87 -10.13
N ASP A 59 9.28 -23.55 -10.09
CA ASP A 59 8.10 -23.21 -10.88
C ASP A 59 7.24 -22.17 -10.15
N VAL A 60 6.97 -21.06 -10.83
CA VAL A 60 6.09 -19.99 -10.35
C VAL A 60 4.83 -19.99 -11.22
N ALA A 61 3.67 -20.14 -10.58
CA ALA A 61 2.38 -20.05 -11.25
C ALA A 61 2.12 -18.62 -11.75
N ALA A 62 1.20 -18.47 -12.70
CA ALA A 62 0.77 -17.14 -13.10
C ALA A 62 0.13 -16.43 -11.91
N LEU A 63 0.44 -15.14 -11.73
CA LEU A 63 -0.05 -14.32 -10.64
C LEU A 63 -0.33 -12.90 -11.12
N ALA A 64 -1.09 -12.15 -10.33
CA ALA A 64 -1.16 -10.70 -10.44
C ALA A 64 -0.30 -10.07 -9.35
N MET A 65 0.47 -9.04 -9.70
CA MET A 65 1.31 -8.29 -8.76
C MET A 65 1.06 -6.80 -8.92
N ARG A 66 1.08 -6.04 -7.82
CA ARG A 66 1.00 -4.57 -7.92
C ARG A 66 2.13 -4.05 -8.81
N SER A 67 1.83 -3.11 -9.70
CA SER A 67 2.84 -2.53 -10.59
C SER A 67 3.79 -1.59 -9.89
N GLU A 68 3.38 -1.02 -8.74
CA GLU A 68 4.17 -0.10 -7.94
C GLU A 68 4.03 -0.43 -6.43
N PRO A 69 5.03 -0.08 -5.60
CA PRO A 69 4.94 -0.21 -4.15
C PRO A 69 3.77 0.58 -3.56
N VAL A 70 3.28 0.15 -2.39
CA VAL A 70 2.23 0.86 -1.64
C VAL A 70 2.77 2.21 -1.18
N THR A 71 2.02 3.28 -1.44
CA THR A 71 2.38 4.65 -1.07
C THR A 71 1.93 5.05 0.34
N ASN A 72 2.52 6.12 0.86
CA ASN A 72 2.05 6.75 2.10
C ASN A 72 0.57 7.19 2.02
N ALA A 73 0.12 7.71 0.87
CA ALA A 73 -1.27 8.13 0.70
C ALA A 73 -2.26 6.96 0.76
N GLU A 74 -1.93 5.84 0.11
CA GLU A 74 -2.74 4.62 0.15
C GLU A 74 -2.74 4.01 1.55
N PHE A 75 -1.59 3.94 2.20
CA PHE A 75 -1.50 3.40 3.55
C PHE A 75 -2.23 4.30 4.57
N LEU A 76 -2.23 5.63 4.37
CA LEU A 76 -3.02 6.55 5.18
C LEU A 76 -4.52 6.29 5.04
N ALA A 77 -4.99 6.04 3.81
CA ALA A 77 -6.38 5.66 3.57
C ALA A 77 -6.72 4.33 4.26
N PHE A 78 -5.81 3.34 4.19
CA PHE A 78 -5.95 2.07 4.91
C PHE A 78 -6.10 2.27 6.42
N ILE A 79 -5.18 2.97 7.09
CA ILE A 79 -5.28 3.14 8.56
C ILE A 79 -6.46 4.03 8.98
N THR A 80 -6.97 4.87 8.07
CA THR A 80 -8.20 5.64 8.29
C THR A 80 -9.41 4.71 8.33
N ALA A 81 -9.48 3.72 7.44
CA ALA A 81 -10.51 2.70 7.42
C ALA A 81 -10.32 1.61 8.50
N HIS A 82 -9.07 1.33 8.88
CA HIS A 82 -8.67 0.30 9.83
C HIS A 82 -7.87 0.90 11.00
N PRO A 83 -8.52 1.67 11.89
CA PRO A 83 -7.82 2.46 12.91
C PRO A 83 -7.05 1.65 13.93
N GLN A 84 -7.27 0.34 14.05
CA GLN A 84 -6.44 -0.57 14.85
C GLN A 84 -4.97 -0.62 14.37
N TRP A 85 -4.71 -0.27 13.11
CA TRP A 85 -3.36 -0.21 12.53
C TRP A 85 -2.72 1.18 12.63
N ARG A 86 -3.36 2.15 13.28
CA ARG A 86 -2.69 3.43 13.59
C ARG A 86 -1.56 3.21 14.59
N ARG A 87 -0.46 3.95 14.45
CA ARG A 87 0.73 3.80 15.31
C ARG A 87 0.48 4.04 16.81
N ASP A 88 -0.56 4.80 17.15
CA ASP A 88 -0.97 5.08 18.53
C ASP A 88 -1.97 4.05 19.10
N ARG A 89 -2.37 3.05 18.32
CA ARG A 89 -3.39 2.05 18.69
C ARG A 89 -2.94 0.61 18.47
N VAL A 90 -2.05 0.37 17.52
CA VAL A 90 -1.55 -0.96 17.20
C VAL A 90 -0.86 -1.59 18.41
N PRO A 91 -1.18 -2.84 18.79
CA PRO A 91 -0.46 -3.53 19.84
C PRO A 91 1.02 -3.72 19.48
N GLY A 92 1.92 -3.52 20.45
CA GLY A 92 3.38 -3.61 20.23
C GLY A 92 3.88 -4.98 19.76
N ILE A 93 3.09 -6.05 19.95
CA ILE A 93 3.38 -7.38 19.40
C ILE A 93 3.22 -7.44 17.87
N PHE A 94 2.40 -6.56 17.29
CA PHE A 94 2.14 -6.49 15.86
C PHE A 94 2.91 -5.36 15.16
N ALA A 95 3.50 -4.44 15.91
CA ALA A 95 4.25 -3.31 15.37
C ALA A 95 5.30 -2.84 16.37
N GLU A 96 6.56 -2.80 15.93
CA GLU A 96 7.66 -2.28 16.75
C GLU A 96 7.60 -0.76 16.94
N SER A 97 8.41 -0.22 17.85
CA SER A 97 8.41 1.20 18.20
C SER A 97 8.67 2.16 17.03
N ARG A 98 9.33 1.68 15.96
CA ARG A 98 9.63 2.47 14.76
C ARG A 98 8.47 2.55 13.77
N TYR A 99 7.37 1.85 14.04
CA TYR A 99 6.22 1.76 13.13
C TYR A 99 5.63 3.14 12.79
N LEU A 100 5.69 3.50 11.50
CA LEU A 100 5.29 4.81 10.97
C LEU A 100 5.88 6.01 11.74
N GLU A 101 7.07 5.87 12.34
CA GLU A 101 7.65 6.93 13.19
C GLU A 101 7.98 8.20 12.40
N HIS A 102 8.17 8.07 11.08
CA HIS A 102 8.49 9.17 10.17
C HIS A 102 7.28 10.07 9.84
N TRP A 103 6.06 9.61 10.13
CA TRP A 103 4.85 10.42 9.93
C TRP A 103 4.74 11.49 11.02
N PRO A 104 4.27 12.71 10.70
CA PRO A 104 4.12 13.78 11.70
C PRO A 104 3.17 13.38 12.85
N THR A 105 2.03 12.77 12.53
CA THR A 105 1.05 12.29 13.51
C THR A 105 0.65 10.84 13.21
N ALA A 106 -0.21 10.26 14.04
CA ALA A 106 -0.69 8.90 13.82
C ALA A 106 -1.67 8.75 12.64
N ASP A 107 -2.07 9.87 12.03
CA ASP A 107 -3.12 9.97 11.01
C ASP A 107 -2.84 11.09 9.99
N SER A 108 -1.57 11.46 9.81
CA SER A 108 -1.15 12.42 8.78
C SER A 108 0.21 12.05 8.21
N ILE A 109 0.41 12.37 6.94
CA ILE A 109 1.68 12.24 6.22
C ILE A 109 2.27 13.64 5.99
N ALA A 110 3.58 13.77 5.84
CA ALA A 110 4.18 15.07 5.57
C ALA A 110 3.93 15.51 4.12
N ASP A 111 3.96 16.82 3.89
CA ASP A 111 3.80 17.41 2.56
C ASP A 111 4.84 16.85 1.58
N GLY A 112 4.40 16.50 0.38
CA GLY A 112 5.26 15.92 -0.66
C GLY A 112 5.56 14.43 -0.52
N GLN A 113 5.14 13.76 0.56
CA GLN A 113 5.41 12.33 0.78
C GLN A 113 4.32 11.40 0.25
N ALA A 114 3.22 11.94 -0.29
CA ALA A 114 2.04 11.18 -0.71
C ALA A 114 2.36 10.05 -1.71
N ARG A 115 3.30 10.27 -2.64
CA ARG A 115 3.74 9.28 -3.64
C ARG A 115 5.03 8.56 -3.27
N GLN A 116 5.59 8.81 -2.09
CA GLN A 116 6.69 7.98 -1.59
C GLN A 116 6.15 6.63 -1.13
N PRO A 117 6.92 5.54 -1.25
CA PRO A 117 6.51 4.26 -0.71
C PRO A 117 6.40 4.37 0.82
N VAL A 118 5.40 3.68 1.38
CA VAL A 118 5.28 3.59 2.82
C VAL A 118 6.43 2.74 3.37
N VAL A 119 7.08 3.22 4.42
CA VAL A 119 8.19 2.53 5.09
C VAL A 119 7.95 2.42 6.59
N LYS A 120 8.78 1.61 7.26
CA LYS A 120 8.63 1.32 8.70
C LYS A 120 7.24 0.75 8.99
N VAL A 121 6.81 -0.18 8.14
CA VAL A 121 5.61 -0.98 8.33
C VAL A 121 6.01 -2.36 8.84
N SER A 122 5.28 -2.89 9.81
CA SER A 122 5.49 -4.27 10.23
C SER A 122 4.96 -5.24 9.18
N TRP A 123 5.47 -6.47 9.19
CA TRP A 123 4.94 -7.53 8.34
C TRP A 123 3.44 -7.75 8.55
N PHE A 124 2.97 -7.72 9.80
CA PHE A 124 1.55 -7.87 10.14
C PHE A 124 0.69 -6.76 9.52
N ALA A 125 1.16 -5.50 9.55
CA ALA A 125 0.43 -4.38 8.95
C ALA A 125 0.44 -4.46 7.42
N ALA A 126 1.54 -4.92 6.82
CA ALA A 126 1.63 -5.17 5.38
C ALA A 126 0.68 -6.28 4.93
N GLN A 127 0.61 -7.40 5.66
CA GLN A 127 -0.34 -8.47 5.41
C GLN A 127 -1.79 -7.97 5.50
N ALA A 128 -2.14 -7.25 6.57
CA ALA A 128 -3.48 -6.71 6.74
C ALA A 128 -3.86 -5.67 5.67
N TYR A 129 -2.88 -4.89 5.18
CA TYR A 129 -3.08 -4.01 4.03
C TYR A 129 -3.44 -4.83 2.78
N CYS A 130 -2.67 -5.87 2.45
CA CYS A 130 -2.96 -6.75 1.31
C CYS A 130 -4.35 -7.39 1.43
N GLU A 131 -4.74 -7.88 2.61
CA GLU A 131 -6.07 -8.44 2.86
C GLU A 131 -7.19 -7.42 2.61
N SER A 132 -6.96 -6.15 2.96
CA SER A 132 -7.94 -5.07 2.69
C SER A 132 -8.14 -4.81 1.20
N GLU A 133 -7.16 -5.16 0.36
CA GLU A 133 -7.23 -5.14 -1.10
C GLU A 133 -7.67 -6.50 -1.70
N GLN A 134 -8.08 -7.47 -0.86
CA GLN A 134 -8.38 -8.85 -1.27
C GLN A 134 -7.18 -9.54 -1.95
N ALA A 135 -5.97 -9.15 -1.58
CA ALA A 135 -4.70 -9.66 -2.08
C ALA A 135 -3.90 -10.33 -0.95
N ARG A 136 -2.65 -10.70 -1.23
CA ARG A 136 -1.67 -11.22 -0.27
C ARG A 136 -0.28 -10.70 -0.57
N LEU A 137 0.63 -10.85 0.38
CA LEU A 137 2.07 -10.68 0.12
C LEU A 137 2.54 -11.74 -0.90
N PRO A 138 3.52 -11.41 -1.75
CA PRO A 138 4.17 -12.40 -2.59
C PRO A 138 5.00 -13.35 -1.71
N THR A 139 5.17 -14.59 -2.15
CA THR A 139 6.21 -15.47 -1.62
C THR A 139 7.59 -14.99 -2.08
N TRP A 140 8.67 -15.46 -1.43
CA TRP A 140 10.04 -15.19 -1.85
C TRP A 140 10.25 -15.50 -3.32
N HIS A 141 9.80 -16.68 -3.77
CA HIS A 141 10.02 -17.12 -5.16
C HIS A 141 9.22 -16.30 -6.17
N GLU A 142 7.99 -15.90 -5.85
CA GLU A 142 7.21 -15.00 -6.71
C GLU A 142 7.88 -13.63 -6.81
N TRP A 143 8.37 -13.09 -5.69
CA TRP A 143 9.10 -11.83 -5.67
C TRP A 143 10.39 -11.93 -6.47
N GLU A 144 11.19 -12.97 -6.23
CA GLU A 144 12.48 -13.18 -6.91
C GLU A 144 12.31 -13.41 -8.41
N TYR A 145 11.29 -14.15 -8.82
CA TYR A 145 10.96 -14.38 -10.23
C TYR A 145 10.70 -13.09 -11.00
N VAL A 146 9.97 -12.14 -10.39
CA VAL A 146 9.69 -10.85 -10.99
C VAL A 146 10.90 -9.91 -10.86
N ALA A 147 11.59 -9.94 -9.73
CA ALA A 147 12.78 -9.14 -9.47
C ALA A 147 13.96 -9.54 -10.35
N ALA A 148 14.06 -10.78 -10.84
CA ALA A 148 15.10 -11.21 -11.76
C ALA A 148 15.09 -10.42 -13.10
N ALA A 149 13.97 -9.79 -13.46
CA ALA A 149 13.81 -9.08 -14.71
C ALA A 149 14.51 -7.71 -14.74
N ASP A 150 14.83 -7.26 -15.96
CA ASP A 150 15.07 -5.85 -16.27
C ASP A 150 14.02 -5.35 -17.27
N ALA A 151 14.19 -4.15 -17.85
CA ALA A 151 13.23 -3.56 -18.80
C ALA A 151 12.93 -4.40 -20.06
N THR A 152 13.80 -5.34 -20.42
CA THR A 152 13.72 -6.09 -21.70
C THR A 152 13.79 -7.60 -21.54
N ARG A 153 14.37 -8.09 -20.44
CA ARG A 153 14.62 -9.50 -20.15
C ARG A 153 13.85 -9.90 -18.90
N ARG A 154 13.20 -11.07 -18.95
CA ARG A 154 12.50 -11.68 -17.81
C ARG A 154 13.45 -12.25 -16.75
N ASP A 155 14.68 -12.53 -17.13
CA ASP A 155 15.78 -12.82 -16.22
C ASP A 155 17.05 -12.15 -16.76
N ALA A 156 17.56 -11.17 -16.03
CA ALA A 156 18.74 -10.39 -16.34
C ALA A 156 19.92 -10.73 -15.41
N ARG A 157 19.78 -11.73 -14.53
CA ARG A 157 20.77 -12.02 -13.47
C ARG A 157 22.11 -12.49 -14.01
N SER A 158 22.15 -13.02 -15.24
CA SER A 158 23.40 -13.36 -15.93
C SER A 158 24.20 -12.13 -16.40
N ASP A 159 23.59 -10.94 -16.40
CA ASP A 159 24.25 -9.69 -16.81
C ASP A 159 25.06 -9.08 -15.66
N PRO A 160 26.39 -8.93 -15.81
CA PRO A 160 27.23 -8.29 -14.80
C PRO A 160 26.83 -6.85 -14.48
N ALA A 161 26.34 -6.08 -15.46
CA ALA A 161 25.94 -4.69 -15.25
C ALA A 161 24.65 -4.60 -14.42
N TRP A 162 23.71 -5.52 -14.65
CA TRP A 162 22.52 -5.67 -13.81
C TRP A 162 22.93 -6.02 -12.38
N ARG A 163 23.76 -7.06 -12.20
CA ARG A 163 24.23 -7.49 -10.87
C ARG A 163 24.93 -6.37 -10.10
N ASN A 164 25.82 -5.63 -10.75
CA ASN A 164 26.53 -4.51 -10.14
C ASN A 164 25.57 -3.39 -9.72
N ARG A 165 24.51 -3.13 -10.49
CA ARG A 165 23.48 -2.15 -10.13
C ARG A 165 22.71 -2.58 -8.88
N ILE A 166 22.34 -3.85 -8.79
CA ILE A 166 21.63 -4.40 -7.63
C ILE A 166 22.54 -4.33 -6.40
N LEU A 167 23.76 -4.86 -6.47
CA LEU A 167 24.72 -4.82 -5.35
C LEU A 167 25.00 -3.38 -4.87
N GLY A 168 25.16 -2.44 -5.81
CA GLY A 168 25.36 -1.03 -5.48
C GLY A 168 24.14 -0.37 -4.82
N TRP A 169 22.95 -0.98 -4.84
CA TRP A 169 21.82 -0.56 -3.99
C TRP A 169 21.90 -1.13 -2.58
N TYR A 170 22.25 -2.41 -2.43
CA TYR A 170 22.43 -3.04 -1.11
C TYR A 170 23.51 -2.33 -0.28
N GLU A 171 24.52 -1.77 -0.92
CA GLU A 171 25.59 -1.00 -0.26
C GLU A 171 25.17 0.39 0.21
N ARG A 172 24.02 0.92 -0.24
CA ARG A 172 23.55 2.25 0.18
C ARG A 172 23.01 2.20 1.60
N THR A 173 23.51 3.09 2.46
CA THR A 173 22.96 3.29 3.80
C THR A 173 21.57 3.93 3.71
N SER A 174 20.60 3.33 4.41
CA SER A 174 19.25 3.87 4.55
C SER A 174 19.28 5.15 5.39
N GLY A 175 19.20 6.32 4.76
CA GLY A 175 19.22 7.59 5.51
C GLY A 175 18.85 8.86 4.74
N GLY A 176 18.52 8.76 3.45
CA GLY A 176 18.06 9.90 2.63
C GLY A 176 16.53 9.95 2.50
N ASP A 177 16.01 11.11 2.08
CA ASP A 177 14.62 11.23 1.65
C ASP A 177 14.33 10.25 0.51
N LEU A 178 13.25 9.47 0.66
CA LEU A 178 12.84 8.52 -0.37
C LEU A 178 12.33 9.28 -1.60
N ALA A 179 12.66 8.80 -2.79
CA ALA A 179 12.03 9.29 -4.00
C ALA A 179 10.55 8.88 -4.04
N ALA A 180 9.74 9.61 -4.80
CA ALA A 180 8.42 9.13 -5.17
C ALA A 180 8.54 7.87 -6.06
N ILE A 181 7.56 6.96 -5.96
CA ILE A 181 7.45 5.80 -6.84
C ILE A 181 7.19 6.22 -8.29
N GLY A 182 7.44 5.31 -9.23
CA GLY A 182 7.21 5.49 -10.66
C GLY A 182 8.49 5.41 -11.48
N GLY A 183 9.50 4.67 -11.02
CA GLY A 183 10.71 4.39 -11.79
C GLY A 183 10.44 3.56 -13.05
N ASP A 184 11.49 3.18 -13.76
CA ASP A 184 11.36 2.35 -14.97
C ASP A 184 10.76 0.98 -14.64
N ALA A 185 9.85 0.51 -15.49
CA ALA A 185 9.26 -0.81 -15.36
C ALA A 185 10.20 -1.90 -15.88
N ASN A 186 10.16 -3.08 -15.25
CA ASN A 186 10.76 -4.29 -15.78
C ASN A 186 9.90 -4.89 -16.92
N ALA A 187 10.34 -6.01 -17.49
CA ALA A 187 9.68 -6.72 -18.59
C ALA A 187 8.28 -7.26 -18.24
N TYR A 188 7.88 -7.24 -16.97
CA TYR A 188 6.54 -7.58 -16.50
C TYR A 188 5.64 -6.35 -16.27
N GLY A 189 6.20 -5.14 -16.37
CA GLY A 189 5.45 -3.91 -16.05
C GLY A 189 5.53 -3.49 -14.58
N VAL A 190 6.32 -4.18 -13.76
CA VAL A 190 6.52 -3.84 -12.34
C VAL A 190 7.67 -2.85 -12.19
N ARG A 191 7.47 -1.83 -11.35
CA ARG A 191 8.40 -0.72 -11.11
C ARG A 191 9.02 -0.82 -9.72
N ASP A 192 10.18 -0.19 -9.55
CA ASP A 192 10.82 0.09 -8.26
C ASP A 192 11.21 -1.12 -7.38
N LEU A 193 11.09 -2.36 -7.89
CA LEU A 193 11.56 -3.60 -7.23
C LEU A 193 13.03 -3.56 -6.80
N HIS A 194 13.84 -2.76 -7.50
CA HIS A 194 15.25 -2.53 -7.19
C HIS A 194 15.49 -1.05 -6.93
N GLY A 195 15.97 -0.70 -5.74
CA GLY A 195 16.57 0.61 -5.55
C GLY A 195 15.88 1.57 -4.58
N LEU A 196 14.63 1.27 -4.17
CA LEU A 196 13.82 2.22 -3.41
C LEU A 196 13.64 1.80 -1.95
N VAL A 197 12.97 0.67 -1.69
CA VAL A 197 12.69 0.17 -0.34
C VAL A 197 12.83 -1.35 -0.27
N TRP A 198 12.95 -1.88 0.94
CA TRP A 198 12.77 -3.31 1.17
C TRP A 198 11.29 -3.67 1.14
N GLU A 199 10.97 -4.81 0.55
CA GLU A 199 9.59 -5.28 0.37
C GLU A 199 9.36 -6.56 1.18
N TRP A 200 8.23 -6.63 1.86
CA TRP A 200 7.85 -7.82 2.64
C TRP A 200 7.40 -8.95 1.71
N VAL A 201 7.83 -10.17 2.03
CA VAL A 201 7.31 -11.43 1.46
C VAL A 201 6.58 -12.23 2.55
N ASP A 202 5.66 -13.09 2.13
CA ASP A 202 4.80 -13.88 3.04
C ASP A 202 5.63 -14.83 3.93
N ASP A 203 6.62 -15.49 3.33
CA ASP A 203 7.49 -16.49 3.93
C ASP A 203 8.77 -15.91 4.57
N PHE A 204 8.77 -14.61 4.93
CA PHE A 204 9.97 -13.93 5.47
C PHE A 204 10.58 -14.65 6.68
N ASN A 205 9.76 -15.21 7.57
CA ASN A 205 10.22 -15.94 8.76
C ASN A 205 11.04 -17.19 8.40
N ALA A 206 10.66 -17.89 7.33
CA ALA A 206 11.36 -19.09 6.88
C ALA A 206 12.74 -18.74 6.29
N LEU A 207 12.85 -17.58 5.63
CA LEU A 207 14.12 -17.09 5.07
C LEU A 207 15.16 -16.84 6.18
N PHE A 208 14.76 -16.22 7.30
CA PHE A 208 15.68 -15.96 8.42
C PHE A 208 16.19 -17.24 9.09
N ILE A 209 15.33 -18.24 9.29
CA ILE A 209 15.74 -19.51 9.93
C ILE A 209 16.72 -20.31 9.05
N SER A 210 16.61 -20.17 7.73
CA SER A 210 17.50 -20.84 6.77
C SER A 210 18.87 -20.17 6.62
N ALA A 211 18.96 -18.84 6.84
CA ALA A 211 20.19 -18.06 6.69
C ALA A 211 21.16 -18.21 7.87
N ASP A 212 20.66 -18.56 9.06
CA ASP A 212 21.43 -18.61 10.32
C ASP A 212 21.84 -20.05 10.74
N ASN A 213 21.81 -21.01 9.81
CA ASN A 213 22.19 -22.40 10.08
C ASN A 213 23.56 -22.79 9.48
N ARG A 214 24.51 -21.86 9.46
CA ARG A 214 25.91 -22.10 9.05
C ARG A 214 26.92 -21.46 9.99
#